data_AF-A0A2E0ZLR3-F1
#
_entry.id   AF-A0A2E0ZLR3-F1
#
_cell.length_a   1.000
_cell.length_b   1.000
_cell.length_c   1.000
_cell.angle_alpha   90.00
_cell.angle_beta   90.00
_cell.angle_gamma   90.00
#
_symmetry.space_group_name_H-M   'P 1'
#
loop_
_entity.id
_entity.type
_entity.pdbx_description
1 polymer ?
#
loop_
_entity_poly.entity_id
_entity_poly.type
_entity_poly.pdbx_seq_one_letter_code
_entity_poly.pdbx_strand_id
1 'polypeptide(L)'
;MIKQWSWVIFLLLGLLILVFAWYNAFFIPALDPDDPDMGWAWLTTDPEIIEYIKFNFRAQGMWIFAYGLLVIAAAVGGFRQGERWAWLGLCSVPLVLCLMLLMMPWTLPVLFLPLMLSIVALALSRNHLFMAT
;
A
#
# COMPACT_ATOMS: atom_id res chain seq x y z
N MET A 1 8.77 -1.53 25.06
CA MET A 1 9.46 -1.99 23.85
C MET A 1 8.62 -1.83 22.59
N ILE A 2 7.48 -2.51 22.42
CA ILE A 2 6.63 -2.45 21.19
C ILE A 2 6.30 -1.01 20.73
N LYS A 3 6.08 -0.07 21.66
CA LYS A 3 5.80 1.35 21.39
C LYS A 3 6.89 2.10 20.61
N GLN A 4 8.16 1.68 20.69
CA GLN A 4 9.28 2.26 19.95
C GLN A 4 9.37 1.77 18.49
N TRP A 5 8.61 0.73 18.13
CA TRP A 5 8.73 0.03 16.84
C TRP A 5 7.54 0.26 15.91
N SER A 6 6.53 1.06 16.28
CA SER A 6 5.38 1.35 15.41
C SER A 6 5.79 1.96 14.06
N TRP A 7 6.85 2.76 14.02
CA TRP A 7 7.38 3.32 12.77
C TRP A 7 7.95 2.23 11.85
N VAL A 8 8.48 1.13 12.40
CA VAL A 8 8.97 -0.01 11.62
C VAL A 8 7.82 -0.75 10.94
N ILE A 9 6.67 -0.86 11.61
CA ILE A 9 5.48 -1.43 10.98
C ILE A 9 5.10 -0.62 9.73
N PHE A 10 5.07 0.72 9.84
CA PHE A 10 4.77 1.57 8.68
C PHE A 10 5.85 1.56 7.60
N LEU A 11 7.11 1.45 7.99
CA LEU A 11 8.21 1.25 7.02
C LEU A 11 8.01 -0.05 6.24
N LEU A 12 7.75 -1.16 6.93
CA LEU A 12 7.53 -2.47 6.30
C LEU A 12 6.28 -2.47 5.42
N LEU A 13 5.21 -1.83 5.87
CA LEU A 13 4.00 -1.65 5.06
C LEU A 13 4.27 -0.79 3.82
N GLY A 14 5.02 0.30 3.96
CA GLY A 14 5.43 1.14 2.83
C GLY A 14 6.28 0.36 1.82
N LEU A 15 7.21 -0.47 2.27
CA LEU A 15 8.00 -1.36 1.40
C LEU A 15 7.13 -2.40 0.70
N LEU A 16 6.18 -3.01 1.40
CA LEU A 16 5.22 -3.94 0.82
C LEU A 16 4.38 -3.25 -0.28
N ILE A 17 3.91 -2.03 -0.03
CA ILE A 17 3.20 -1.19 -0.99
C ILE A 17 4.08 -0.91 -2.22
N LEU A 18 5.37 -0.58 -2.03
CA LEU A 18 6.29 -0.35 -3.15
C LEU A 18 6.50 -1.61 -4.00
N VAL A 19 6.67 -2.77 -3.36
CA VAL A 19 6.82 -4.04 -4.09
C VAL A 19 5.56 -4.31 -4.92
N PHE A 20 4.38 -4.20 -4.32
CA PHE A 20 3.12 -4.36 -5.02
C PHE A 20 2.98 -3.35 -6.18
N ALA A 21 3.29 -2.07 -5.93
CA ALA A 21 3.24 -1.02 -6.93
C ALA A 21 4.20 -1.28 -8.10
N TRP A 22 5.42 -1.75 -7.82
CA TRP A 22 6.41 -2.10 -8.83
C TRP A 22 5.91 -3.19 -9.76
N TYR A 23 5.32 -4.25 -9.21
CA TYR A 23 4.73 -5.33 -10.01
C TYR A 23 3.61 -4.82 -10.94
N ASN A 24 2.76 -3.90 -10.47
CA ASN A 24 1.68 -3.33 -11.27
C ASN A 24 2.16 -2.24 -12.25
N ALA A 25 3.24 -1.52 -11.93
CA ALA A 25 3.76 -0.44 -12.75
C ALA A 25 4.64 -0.93 -13.91
N PHE A 26 5.43 -1.99 -13.68
CA PHE A 26 6.51 -2.36 -14.61
C PHE A 26 6.41 -3.80 -15.11
N PHE A 27 5.96 -4.74 -14.27
CA PHE A 27 5.94 -6.16 -14.66
C PHE A 27 4.62 -6.54 -15.35
N ILE A 28 3.46 -6.09 -14.84
CA ILE A 28 2.10 -6.44 -15.29
C ILE A 28 2.05 -7.89 -15.83
N PRO A 29 2.31 -8.88 -14.96
CA PRO A 29 2.36 -10.29 -15.39
C PRO A 29 1.03 -10.69 -16.04
N ALA A 30 -0.06 -10.12 -15.53
CA ALA A 30 -1.43 -10.29 -15.97
C ALA A 30 -1.70 -10.19 -17.48
N LEU A 31 -0.83 -9.64 -18.33
CA LEU A 31 -1.12 -9.46 -19.75
C LEU A 31 0.09 -9.82 -20.62
N ASP A 32 0.95 -10.71 -20.12
CA ASP A 32 2.00 -11.31 -20.91
C ASP A 32 1.40 -12.41 -21.83
N PRO A 33 1.39 -12.22 -23.16
CA PRO A 33 0.90 -13.24 -24.08
C PRO A 33 1.76 -14.51 -24.08
N ASP A 34 3.01 -14.42 -23.59
CA ASP A 34 3.96 -15.54 -23.56
C ASP A 34 3.85 -16.40 -22.28
N ASP A 35 3.04 -15.97 -21.30
CA ASP A 35 2.77 -16.71 -20.05
C ASP A 35 1.25 -16.84 -19.79
N PRO A 36 0.57 -17.83 -20.42
CA PRO A 36 -0.88 -18.00 -20.33
C PRO A 36 -1.36 -18.41 -18.92
N ASP A 37 -0.46 -18.88 -18.06
CA ASP A 37 -0.76 -19.27 -16.67
C ASP A 37 -0.66 -18.07 -15.71
N MET A 38 0.14 -17.06 -16.06
CA MET A 38 0.17 -15.77 -15.38
C MET A 38 -0.66 -14.73 -16.14
N GLY A 39 -2.00 -14.75 -16.03
CA GLY A 39 -2.74 -13.50 -16.24
C GLY A 39 -4.16 -13.53 -16.78
N TRP A 40 -4.60 -12.32 -17.11
CA TRP A 40 -5.85 -11.88 -17.71
C TRP A 40 -5.79 -11.95 -19.25
N ALA A 41 -4.81 -12.65 -19.83
CA ALA A 41 -4.74 -12.88 -21.28
C ALA A 41 -5.98 -13.62 -21.81
N TRP A 42 -6.68 -14.37 -20.95
CA TRP A 42 -7.99 -14.98 -21.25
C TRP A 42 -9.15 -13.97 -21.33
N LEU A 43 -8.97 -12.75 -20.83
CA LEU A 43 -10.04 -11.76 -20.72
C LEU A 43 -10.41 -11.15 -22.08
N THR A 44 -9.42 -11.01 -22.98
CA THR A 44 -9.60 -10.41 -24.30
C THR A 44 -8.39 -10.70 -25.20
N THR A 45 -8.63 -10.81 -26.51
CA THR A 45 -7.59 -10.91 -27.54
C THR A 45 -7.44 -9.62 -28.35
N ASP A 46 -8.24 -8.59 -28.05
CA ASP A 46 -8.19 -7.29 -28.73
C ASP A 46 -6.95 -6.49 -28.27
N PRO A 47 -6.00 -6.16 -29.18
CA PRO A 47 -4.79 -5.42 -28.83
C PRO A 47 -5.05 -4.06 -28.18
N GLU A 48 -6.09 -3.33 -28.61
CA GLU A 48 -6.40 -2.00 -28.07
C GLU A 48 -6.88 -2.11 -26.61
N ILE A 49 -7.71 -3.12 -26.32
CA ILE A 49 -8.19 -3.38 -24.96
C ILE A 49 -7.02 -3.82 -24.07
N ILE A 50 -6.10 -4.66 -24.57
CA ILE A 50 -4.91 -5.08 -23.82
C ILE A 50 -4.04 -3.87 -23.46
N GLU A 51 -3.78 -2.97 -24.41
CA GLU A 51 -2.99 -1.76 -24.16
C GLU A 51 -3.68 -0.82 -23.16
N TYR A 52 -5.00 -0.65 -23.29
CA TYR A 52 -5.79 0.13 -22.34
C TYR A 52 -5.69 -0.43 -20.91
N ILE A 53 -5.83 -1.75 -20.74
CA ILE A 53 -5.71 -2.38 -19.42
C ILE A 53 -4.27 -2.20 -18.89
N LYS A 54 -3.23 -2.45 -19.72
CA LYS A 54 -1.83 -2.22 -19.34
C LYS A 54 -1.64 -0.78 -18.86
N PHE A 55 -2.14 0.20 -19.59
CA PHE A 55 -2.05 1.61 -19.21
C PHE A 55 -2.66 1.88 -17.83
N ASN A 56 -3.86 1.36 -17.56
CA ASN A 56 -4.53 1.55 -16.27
C ASN A 56 -3.73 0.94 -15.11
N PHE A 57 -3.21 -0.28 -15.28
CA PHE A 57 -2.36 -0.92 -14.27
C PHE A 57 -1.07 -0.13 -14.04
N ARG A 58 -0.43 0.38 -15.10
CA ARG A 58 0.78 1.22 -14.97
C ARG A 58 0.48 2.50 -14.20
N ALA A 59 -0.57 3.21 -14.58
CA ALA A 59 -0.98 4.44 -13.95
C ALA A 59 -1.29 4.21 -12.47
N GLN A 60 -2.11 3.21 -12.15
CA GLN A 60 -2.43 2.83 -10.78
C GLN A 60 -1.17 2.43 -10.00
N GLY A 61 -0.30 1.64 -10.60
CA GLY A 61 0.99 1.24 -10.03
C GLY A 61 1.85 2.46 -9.67
N MET A 62 1.98 3.45 -10.56
CA MET A 62 2.72 4.69 -10.30
C MET A 62 2.13 5.49 -9.13
N TRP A 63 0.80 5.62 -9.07
CA TRP A 63 0.12 6.29 -7.94
C TRP A 63 0.38 5.57 -6.61
N ILE A 64 0.26 4.25 -6.59
CA ILE A 64 0.53 3.43 -5.40
C ILE A 64 2.01 3.49 -5.02
N PHE A 65 2.91 3.55 -6.00
CA PHE A 65 4.35 3.69 -5.77
C PHE A 65 4.67 5.00 -5.04
N ALA A 66 4.14 6.12 -5.55
CA ALA A 66 4.29 7.42 -4.91
C ALA A 66 3.72 7.41 -3.47
N TYR A 67 2.56 6.79 -3.28
CA TYR A 67 1.97 6.63 -1.94
C TYR A 67 2.87 5.80 -1.01
N GLY A 68 3.43 4.69 -1.48
CA GLY A 68 4.38 3.88 -0.71
C GLY A 68 5.61 4.68 -0.26
N LEU A 69 6.17 5.53 -1.13
CA LEU A 69 7.26 6.44 -0.77
C LEU A 69 6.83 7.45 0.31
N LEU A 70 5.63 8.02 0.22
CA LEU A 70 5.11 8.95 1.22
C LEU A 70 4.93 8.27 2.59
N VAL A 71 4.42 7.03 2.60
CA VAL A 71 4.31 6.23 3.84
C VAL A 71 5.69 5.99 4.46
N ILE A 72 6.69 5.62 3.65
CA ILE A 72 8.07 5.44 4.12
C ILE A 72 8.65 6.75 4.66
N ALA A 73 8.49 7.85 3.93
CA ALA A 73 9.01 9.16 4.33
C ALA A 73 8.36 9.64 5.64
N ALA A 74 7.04 9.49 5.77
CA ALA A 74 6.32 9.82 6.99
C ALA A 74 6.74 8.91 8.16
N ALA A 75 6.94 7.62 7.92
CA ALA A 75 7.35 6.65 8.94
C ALA A 75 8.78 6.93 9.47
N VAL A 76 9.76 7.04 8.56
CA VAL A 76 11.18 7.16 8.91
C VAL A 76 11.55 8.58 9.34
N GLY A 77 10.92 9.61 8.75
CA GLY A 77 11.11 11.01 9.10
C GLY A 77 10.24 11.41 10.30
N GLY A 78 9.08 11.99 10.02
CA GLY A 78 8.28 12.66 11.04
C GLY A 78 7.79 11.73 12.15
N PHE A 79 7.29 10.53 11.83
CA PHE A 79 6.69 9.65 12.84
C PHE A 79 7.73 9.10 13.82
N ARG A 80 8.90 8.69 13.32
CA ARG A 80 10.04 8.28 14.15
C ARG A 80 10.53 9.42 15.05
N GLN A 81 10.44 10.66 14.58
CA GLN A 81 10.81 11.87 15.35
C GLN A 81 9.73 12.33 16.33
N GLY A 82 8.54 11.71 16.33
CA GLY A 82 7.45 12.07 17.22
C GLY A 82 6.57 13.22 16.70
N GLU A 83 6.61 13.49 15.40
CA GLU A 83 5.81 14.55 14.77
C GLU A 83 4.33 14.17 14.64
N ARG A 84 3.44 15.03 15.13
CA ARG A 84 1.99 14.78 15.11
C ARG A 84 1.40 14.72 13.71
N TRP A 85 1.89 15.56 12.80
CA TRP A 85 1.41 15.60 11.41
C TRP A 85 1.69 14.27 10.68
N ALA A 86 2.81 13.61 11.00
CA ALA A 86 3.17 12.33 10.39
C ALA A 86 2.27 11.20 10.88
N TRP A 87 1.87 11.23 12.16
CA TRP A 87 0.87 10.30 12.69
C TRP A 87 -0.49 10.49 12.01
N LEU A 88 -0.93 11.75 11.85
CA LEU A 88 -2.16 12.06 11.11
C LEU A 88 -2.08 11.61 9.65
N GLY A 89 -0.93 11.80 9.01
CA GLY A 89 -0.68 11.32 7.65
C GLY A 89 -0.77 9.80 7.54
N LEU A 90 -0.22 9.07 8.51
CA LEU A 90 -0.24 7.61 8.52
C LEU A 90 -1.62 7.01 8.86
N CYS A 91 -2.57 7.79 9.39
CA CYS A 91 -3.98 7.39 9.44
C CYS A 91 -4.58 7.16 8.05
N SER A 92 -3.98 7.69 6.98
CA SER A 92 -4.40 7.39 5.61
C SER A 92 -4.20 5.91 5.23
N VAL A 93 -3.24 5.21 5.84
CA VAL A 93 -2.91 3.81 5.50
C VAL A 93 -4.09 2.86 5.77
N PRO A 94 -4.64 2.78 7.01
CA PRO A 94 -5.81 1.94 7.24
C PRO A 94 -7.03 2.41 6.44
N LEU A 95 -7.18 3.71 6.19
CA LEU A 95 -8.29 4.23 5.37
C LEU A 95 -8.21 3.71 3.93
N VAL A 96 -7.04 3.81 3.29
CA VAL A 96 -6.81 3.29 1.94
C VAL A 96 -7.01 1.78 1.89
N LEU A 97 -6.53 1.04 2.90
CA LEU A 97 -6.74 -0.41 2.98
C LEU A 97 -8.23 -0.77 3.11
N CYS A 98 -9.00 -0.05 3.94
CA CYS A 98 -10.45 -0.23 4.03
C CYS A 98 -11.16 0.08 2.71
N LEU A 99 -10.78 1.16 2.01
CA LEU A 99 -11.33 1.49 0.70
C LEU A 99 -11.04 0.38 -0.32
N MET A 100 -9.82 -0.16 -0.34
CA MET A 100 -9.45 -1.27 -1.21
C MET A 100 -10.25 -2.55 -0.89
N LEU A 101 -10.46 -2.85 0.39
CA LEU A 101 -11.31 -3.98 0.80
C LEU A 101 -12.77 -3.80 0.39
N LEU A 102 -13.27 -2.56 0.39
CA LEU A 102 -14.64 -2.26 -0.04
C LEU A 102 -14.79 -2.36 -1.57
N MET A 103 -13.79 -1.89 -2.32
CA MET A 103 -13.79 -1.94 -3.79
C MET A 103 -13.46 -3.32 -4.35
N MET A 104 -12.60 -4.08 -3.65
CA MET A 104 -12.09 -5.38 -4.09
C MET A 104 -12.13 -6.39 -2.92
N PRO A 105 -13.32 -6.86 -2.50
CA PRO A 105 -13.47 -7.68 -1.29
C PRO A 105 -12.69 -8.98 -1.30
N TRP A 106 -12.40 -9.55 -2.49
CA TRP A 106 -11.59 -10.76 -2.63
C TRP A 106 -10.14 -10.58 -2.18
N THR A 107 -9.66 -9.35 -1.98
CA THR A 107 -8.31 -9.06 -1.45
C THR A 107 -8.23 -9.21 0.08
N LEU A 108 -9.34 -9.51 0.76
CA LEU A 108 -9.41 -9.65 2.22
C LEU A 108 -8.34 -10.56 2.82
N PRO A 109 -8.08 -11.78 2.31
CA PRO A 109 -7.06 -12.66 2.89
C PRO A 109 -5.67 -12.04 2.94
N VAL A 110 -5.37 -11.13 2.01
CA VAL A 110 -4.05 -10.48 1.87
C VAL A 110 -3.99 -9.17 2.63
N LEU A 111 -5.04 -8.35 2.58
CA LEU A 111 -5.04 -6.99 3.14
C LEU A 111 -5.48 -6.93 4.62
N PHE A 112 -6.12 -7.98 5.14
CA PHE A 112 -6.60 -7.97 6.52
C PHE A 112 -5.47 -7.81 7.54
N LEU A 113 -4.35 -8.54 7.38
CA LEU A 113 -3.21 -8.43 8.29
C LEU A 113 -2.54 -7.04 8.21
N PRO A 114 -2.19 -6.49 7.03
CA PRO A 114 -1.73 -5.10 6.89
C PRO A 114 -2.64 -4.07 7.57
N LEU A 115 -3.96 -4.23 7.41
CA LEU A 115 -4.95 -3.35 8.04
C LEU A 115 -4.85 -3.42 9.56
N MET A 116 -4.92 -4.62 10.13
CA MET A 116 -4.83 -4.81 11.58
C MET A 116 -3.52 -4.28 12.16
N LEU A 117 -2.39 -4.53 11.49
CA LEU A 117 -1.08 -4.03 11.90
C LEU A 117 -1.03 -2.50 11.90
N SER A 118 -1.58 -1.85 10.88
CA SER A 118 -1.61 -0.39 10.78
C SER A 118 -2.48 0.25 11.88
N ILE A 119 -3.64 -0.34 12.19
CA ILE A 119 -4.53 0.13 13.27
C ILE A 119 -3.85 -0.01 14.62
N VAL A 120 -3.26 -1.18 14.91
CA VAL A 120 -2.55 -1.43 16.17
C VAL A 120 -1.36 -0.49 16.32
N ALA A 121 -0.59 -0.25 15.25
CA ALA A 121 0.54 0.66 15.26
C ALA A 121 0.14 2.11 15.60
N LEU A 122 -0.99 2.60 15.05
CA LEU A 122 -1.55 3.93 15.35
C LEU A 122 -2.08 4.01 16.78
N ALA A 123 -2.82 2.99 17.23
CA ALA A 123 -3.40 2.95 18.57
C ALA A 123 -2.30 2.99 19.65
N LEU A 124 -1.23 2.23 19.46
CA LEU A 124 -0.10 2.17 20.40
C LEU A 124 0.74 3.45 20.43
N SER A 125 0.80 4.19 19.32
CA SER A 125 1.58 5.44 19.20
C SER A 125 0.81 6.70 19.63
N ARG A 126 -0.53 6.67 19.64
CA ARG A 126 -1.38 7.80 20.03
C ARG A 126 -0.98 8.39 21.38
N ASN A 127 -0.88 7.57 22.42
CA ASN A 127 -0.64 8.07 23.78
C ASN A 127 0.74 8.75 23.94
N HIS A 128 1.72 8.42 23.10
CA HIS A 128 3.04 9.03 23.17
C HIS A 128 3.05 10.46 22.58
N LEU A 129 2.34 10.67 21.48
CA LEU A 129 2.37 11.94 20.74
C LEU A 129 1.49 13.02 21.38
N PHE A 130 0.48 12.60 22.14
CA PHE A 130 -0.54 13.50 22.71
C PHE A 130 -0.43 13.69 24.23
N MET A 131 0.42 12.94 24.95
CA MET A 131 0.70 13.19 26.39
C MET A 131 1.95 14.04 26.65
N ALA A 132 2.73 14.37 25.62
CA ALA A 132 3.92 15.21 25.73
C ALA A 132 3.63 16.74 25.68
N THR A 133 2.36 17.13 25.78
CA THR A 133 1.87 18.51 25.87
C THR A 133 0.95 18.64 27.06
#